data_AF-A0A974Y159-F1
#
_entry.id   AF-A0A974Y159-F1
#
_cell.length_a   1.000
_cell.length_b   1.000
_cell.length_c   1.000
_cell.angle_alpha   90.00
_cell.angle_beta   90.00
_cell.angle_gamma   90.00
#
_symmetry.space_group_name_H-M   'P 1'
#
loop_
_entity.id
_entity.type
_entity.pdbx_description
1 polymer ?
#
loop_
_entity_poly.entity_id
_entity_poly.type
_entity_poly.pdbx_seq_one_letter_code
_entity_poly.pdbx_strand_id
1 'polypeptide(L)'
;MAAMGFGCLATFLTYGAAFCVGILGLGFAARMLAWPSALLVSLVPVHNIGTAQDPVGEGTPLHVLAWIAGIPLAAGIYALGIYLWLRLRRRRP
;
A
#
# COMPACT_ATOMS: atom_id res chain seq x y z
N MET A 1 -5.27 -8.02 -19.98
CA MET A 1 -5.87 -9.09 -19.14
C MET A 1 -4.84 -9.70 -18.19
N ALA A 2 -3.83 -10.47 -18.66
CA ALA A 2 -2.90 -11.19 -17.78
C ALA A 2 -2.14 -10.32 -16.76
N ALA A 3 -1.58 -9.18 -17.17
CA ALA A 3 -0.83 -8.29 -16.27
C ALA A 3 -1.68 -7.72 -15.12
N MET A 4 -2.96 -7.43 -15.38
CA MET A 4 -3.90 -6.97 -14.37
C MET A 4 -4.17 -8.06 -13.33
N GLY A 5 -4.37 -9.31 -13.80
CA GLY A 5 -4.56 -10.46 -12.91
C GLY A 5 -3.36 -10.69 -11.99
N PHE A 6 -2.14 -10.64 -12.54
CA PHE A 6 -0.93 -10.75 -11.72
C PHE A 6 -0.75 -9.56 -10.76
N GLY A 7 -1.11 -8.35 -11.17
CA GLY A 7 -1.07 -7.15 -10.31
C GLY A 7 -2.02 -7.27 -9.12
N CYS A 8 -3.26 -7.73 -9.36
CA CYS A 8 -4.22 -8.02 -8.29
C CYS A 8 -3.70 -9.09 -7.34
N LEU A 9 -3.17 -10.20 -7.87
CA LEU A 9 -2.60 -11.28 -7.05
C LEU A 9 -1.44 -10.78 -6.17
N ALA A 10 -0.50 -10.03 -6.75
CA ALA A 10 0.61 -9.44 -6.00
C ALA A 10 0.11 -8.50 -4.89
N THR A 11 -0.97 -7.76 -5.14
CA THR A 11 -1.62 -6.90 -4.14
C THR A 11 -2.17 -7.71 -2.98
N PHE A 12 -2.94 -8.77 -3.24
CA PHE A 12 -3.47 -9.62 -2.18
C PHE A 12 -2.37 -10.29 -1.37
N LEU A 13 -1.30 -10.76 -2.02
CA LEU A 13 -0.17 -11.38 -1.34
C LEU A 13 0.58 -10.39 -0.44
N THR A 14 0.83 -9.17 -0.93
CA THR A 14 1.54 -8.15 -0.14
C THR A 14 0.71 -7.65 1.03
N TYR A 15 -0.59 -7.43 0.87
CA TYR A 15 -1.47 -7.02 1.98
C TYR A 15 -1.73 -8.16 2.97
N GLY A 16 -1.86 -9.41 2.50
CA GLY A 16 -1.95 -10.59 3.36
C GLY A 16 -0.68 -10.78 4.19
N ALA A 17 0.49 -10.65 3.56
CA ALA A 17 1.76 -10.68 4.27
C ALA A 17 1.88 -9.51 5.27
N ALA A 18 1.44 -8.30 4.89
CA ALA A 18 1.41 -7.15 5.78
C ALA A 18 0.57 -7.42 7.04
N PHE A 19 -0.58 -8.05 6.88
CA PHE A 19 -1.45 -8.45 7.99
C PHE A 19 -0.76 -9.45 8.93
N CYS A 20 -0.18 -10.54 8.38
CA CYS A 20 0.53 -11.54 9.18
C CYS A 20 1.72 -10.92 9.95
N VAL A 21 2.52 -10.11 9.28
CA VAL A 21 3.68 -9.43 9.87
C VAL A 21 3.25 -8.38 10.91
N GLY A 22 2.09 -7.73 10.70
CA GLY A 22 1.47 -6.84 11.68
C GLY A 22 1.06 -7.54 12.97
N ILE A 23 0.50 -8.76 12.87
CA ILE A 23 0.17 -9.59 14.05
C ILE A 23 1.43 -9.93 14.85
N LEU A 24 2.56 -10.13 14.19
CA LEU A 24 3.86 -10.39 14.82
C LEU A 24 4.50 -9.14 15.47
N GLY A 25 3.82 -7.99 15.47
CA GLY A 25 4.33 -6.74 16.03
C GLY A 25 5.39 -6.04 15.17
N LEU A 26 5.67 -6.54 13.97
CA LEU A 26 6.67 -6.00 13.05
C LEU A 26 6.08 -4.84 12.22
N GLY A 27 5.69 -3.76 12.91
CA GLY A 27 4.93 -2.66 12.31
C GLY A 27 5.62 -1.99 11.11
N PHE A 28 6.95 -1.87 11.12
CA PHE A 28 7.70 -1.34 9.98
C PHE A 28 7.58 -2.22 8.73
N ALA A 29 7.76 -3.54 8.90
CA ALA A 29 7.66 -4.48 7.78
C ALA A 29 6.22 -4.56 7.24
N ALA A 30 5.22 -4.51 8.11
CA ALA A 30 3.82 -4.40 7.70
C ALA A 30 3.56 -3.14 6.85
N ARG A 31 4.10 -1.98 7.26
CA ARG A 31 4.02 -0.73 6.49
C ARG A 31 4.74 -0.81 5.15
N MET A 32 5.90 -1.47 5.08
CA MET A 32 6.63 -1.64 3.81
C MET A 32 5.87 -2.55 2.83
N LEU A 33 5.23 -3.61 3.33
CA LEU A 33 4.42 -4.50 2.50
C LEU A 33 3.15 -3.80 1.99
N ALA A 34 2.51 -2.98 2.82
CA ALA A 34 1.36 -2.15 2.47
C ALA A 34 1.75 -0.71 2.05
N TRP A 35 2.93 -0.53 1.43
CA TRP A 35 3.49 0.79 1.15
C TRP A 35 2.58 1.73 0.35
N PRO A 36 1.74 1.30 -0.62
CA PRO A 36 0.90 2.25 -1.36
C PRO A 36 -0.15 2.88 -0.45
N SER A 37 -0.76 2.08 0.44
CA SER A 37 -1.66 2.60 1.48
C SER A 37 -0.90 3.47 2.48
N ALA A 38 0.29 3.06 2.92
CA ALA A 38 1.09 3.84 3.87
C ALA A 38 1.44 5.23 3.31
N LEU A 39 1.79 5.28 2.01
CA LEU A 39 2.08 6.53 1.30
C LEU A 39 0.83 7.40 1.21
N LEU A 40 -0.32 6.85 0.78
CA LEU A 40 -1.56 7.64 0.72
C LEU A 40 -2.00 8.15 2.10
N VAL A 41 -1.88 7.32 3.14
CA VAL A 41 -2.20 7.73 4.51
C VAL A 41 -1.27 8.84 4.98
N SER A 42 0.02 8.82 4.63
CA SER A 42 0.97 9.89 4.99
C SER A 42 0.66 11.24 4.33
N LEU A 43 -0.14 11.26 3.26
CA LEU A 43 -0.58 12.47 2.58
C LEU A 43 -1.89 13.03 3.18
N VAL A 44 -2.56 12.26 4.03
CA VAL A 44 -3.78 12.72 4.70
C VAL A 44 -3.39 13.67 5.84
N PRO A 45 -3.98 14.87 5.92
CA PRO A 45 -3.73 15.77 7.03
C PRO A 45 -4.18 15.11 8.34
N VAL A 46 -3.26 15.05 9.30
CA VAL A 46 -3.54 14.60 10.66
C VAL A 46 -3.86 15.83 11.47
N HIS A 47 -5.10 15.92 11.99
CA HIS A 47 -5.41 16.90 13.02
C HIS A 47 -4.84 16.38 14.33
N ASN A 48 -3.96 17.18 14.96
CA ASN A 48 -3.46 16.85 16.29
C ASN A 48 -4.55 17.19 17.31
N ILE A 49 -5.15 16.17 17.90
CA ILE A 49 -6.10 16.28 19.01
C ILE A 49 -5.43 16.12 20.38
N GLY A 50 -4.12 15.84 20.39
CA GLY A 50 -3.31 15.79 21.60
C GLY A 50 -2.80 17.15 22.03
N THR A 51 -1.87 17.15 22.98
CA THR A 51 -1.19 18.36 23.42
C THR A 51 0.00 18.65 22.51
N ALA A 52 0.59 19.85 22.61
CA ALA A 52 1.83 20.16 21.90
C ALA A 52 3.02 19.27 22.36
N GLN A 53 2.95 18.75 23.59
CA GLN A 53 3.98 17.90 24.19
C GLN A 53 3.75 16.40 23.92
N ASP A 54 2.51 16.00 23.65
CA ASP A 54 2.14 14.64 23.30
C ASP A 54 1.08 14.66 22.18
N PRO A 55 1.51 14.77 20.91
CA PRO A 55 0.61 14.90 19.78
C PRO A 55 -0.08 13.56 19.51
N VAL A 56 -1.41 13.56 19.60
CA VAL A 56 -2.25 12.40 19.25
C VAL A 56 -2.93 12.72 17.93
N GLY A 57 -2.60 11.94 16.90
CA GLY A 57 -3.26 12.06 15.60
C GLY A 57 -4.64 11.42 15.64
N GLU A 58 -5.69 12.17 15.33
CA GLU A 58 -7.03 11.61 15.22
C GLU A 58 -7.07 10.65 14.01
N GLY A 59 -7.54 9.42 14.24
CA GLY A 59 -7.84 8.48 13.17
C GLY A 59 -9.06 8.97 12.38
N THR A 60 -8.85 9.89 11.45
CA THR A 60 -9.98 10.46 10.69
C THR A 60 -10.55 9.43 9.70
N PRO A 61 -11.85 9.50 9.36
CA PRO A 61 -12.43 8.67 8.30
C PRO A 61 -11.66 8.74 6.97
N LEU A 62 -10.99 9.88 6.73
CA LEU A 62 -10.13 10.09 5.58
C LEU A 62 -8.89 9.18 5.56
N HIS A 63 -8.33 8.83 6.73
CA HIS A 63 -7.23 7.85 6.83
C HIS A 63 -7.70 6.45 6.39
N VAL A 64 -8.90 6.05 6.78
CA VAL A 64 -9.49 4.76 6.38
C VAL A 64 -9.72 4.73 4.87
N LEU A 65 -10.27 5.81 4.31
CA LEU A 65 -10.46 5.93 2.86
C LEU A 65 -9.15 5.91 2.09
N ALA A 66 -8.11 6.62 2.58
CA ALA A 66 -6.78 6.59 1.97
C ALA A 66 -6.15 5.20 2.03
N TRP A 67 -6.34 4.47 3.13
CA TRP A 67 -5.89 3.09 3.24
C TRP A 67 -6.58 2.18 2.23
N ILE A 68 -7.92 2.25 2.10
CA ILE A 68 -8.71 1.47 1.13
C ILE A 68 -8.33 1.85 -0.31
N ALA A 69 -8.17 3.14 -0.62
CA ALA A 69 -7.76 3.63 -1.93
C ALA A 69 -6.35 3.16 -2.33
N GLY A 70 -5.50 2.82 -1.36
CA GLY A 70 -4.19 2.23 -1.61
C GLY A 70 -4.25 0.85 -2.27
N ILE A 71 -5.32 0.08 -2.08
CA ILE A 71 -5.48 -1.27 -2.65
C ILE A 71 -5.61 -1.23 -4.19
N PRO A 72 -6.57 -0.50 -4.79
CA PRO A 72 -6.64 -0.41 -6.26
C PRO A 72 -5.41 0.28 -6.86
N LEU A 73 -4.80 1.23 -6.14
CA LEU A 73 -3.54 1.85 -6.55
C LEU A 73 -2.40 0.82 -6.62
N ALA A 74 -2.24 -0.01 -5.58
CA ALA A 74 -1.25 -1.09 -5.53
C ALA A 74 -1.42 -2.07 -6.71
N ALA A 75 -2.67 -2.47 -6.99
CA ALA A 75 -2.98 -3.35 -8.11
C ALA A 75 -2.56 -2.74 -9.45
N GLY A 76 -2.83 -1.44 -9.66
CA GLY A 76 -2.40 -0.70 -10.84
C GLY A 76 -0.88 -0.63 -10.98
N ILE A 77 -0.17 -0.30 -9.89
CA ILE A 77 1.30 -0.20 -9.88
C ILE A 77 1.96 -1.55 -10.18
N TYR A 78 1.51 -2.63 -9.53
CA TYR A 78 2.04 -3.96 -9.78
C TYR A 78 1.70 -4.46 -11.19
N ALA A 79 0.49 -4.23 -11.68
CA ALA A 79 0.11 -4.56 -13.05
C ALA A 79 0.98 -3.82 -14.07
N LEU A 80 1.25 -2.53 -13.86
CA LEU A 80 2.12 -1.73 -14.72
C LEU A 80 3.56 -2.25 -14.71
N GLY A 81 4.11 -2.55 -13.53
CA GLY A 81 5.45 -3.12 -13.39
C GLY A 81 5.61 -4.44 -14.16
N ILE A 82 4.62 -5.34 -14.03
CA ILE A 82 4.60 -6.63 -14.75
C ILE A 82 4.47 -6.42 -16.25
N TYR A 83 3.58 -5.51 -16.68
CA TYR A 83 3.41 -5.18 -18.09
C TYR A 83 4.72 -4.67 -18.71
N LEU A 84 5.39 -3.72 -18.04
CA LEU A 84 6.67 -3.17 -18.49
C LEU A 84 7.75 -4.24 -18.54
N TRP A 85 7.85 -5.09 -17.52
CA TRP A 85 8.80 -6.20 -17.48
C TRP A 85 8.60 -7.18 -18.63
N LEU A 86 7.35 -7.60 -18.89
CA LEU A 86 7.01 -8.47 -20.02
C LEU A 86 7.34 -7.81 -21.37
N ARG A 87 7.04 -6.51 -21.51
CA ARG A 87 7.31 -5.75 -22.73
C ARG A 87 8.81 -5.60 -22.99
N LEU A 88 9.60 -5.35 -21.95
CA LEU A 88 11.05 -5.25 -22.04
C LEU A 88 11.69 -6.61 -22.39
N ARG A 89 11.20 -7.71 -21.83
CA ARG A 89 11.67 -9.06 -22.16
C ARG A 89 11.39 -9.43 -23.62
N ARG A 90 10.22 -9.06 -24.16
CA ARG A 90 9.88 -9.28 -25.58
C ARG A 90 10.71 -8.45 -26.56
N ARG A 91 11.36 -7.39 -26.09
CA ARG A 91 12.23 -6.51 -26.90
C ARG A 91 13.70 -6.91 -26.86
N ARG A 92 14.07 -7.89 -26.04
CA ARG A 92 15.43 -8.46 -26.06
C ARG A 92 15.47 -9.53 -27.16
N PRO A 93 16.36 -9.42 -28.17
CA PRO A 93 16.51 -10.40 -29.23
C PRO A 93 16.98 -11.75 -28.68
#